data_AF-A0AAN8IK30-F1
#
_entry.id   AF-A0AAN8IK30-F1
#
_cell.length_a   1.000
_cell.length_b   1.000
_cell.length_c   1.000
_cell.angle_alpha   90.00
_cell.angle_beta   90.00
_cell.angle_gamma   90.00
#
_symmetry.space_group_name_H-M   'P 1'
#
loop_
_entity.id
_entity.type
_entity.pdbx_description
1 polymer ?
#
loop_
_entity_poly.entity_id
_entity_poly.type
_entity_poly.pdbx_seq_one_letter_code
_entity_poly.pdbx_strand_id
1 'polypeptide(L)'
;MRLDALFGDISMIRGINPVWQALVAGCFTWGVTALGSSLVFVMKHQNRKLLDLSLGFAAGVMTAASFWSLLAPAIEISEKTMGSLAFLPVAVGFA
;
A
#
# COMPACT_ATOMS: atom_id res chain seq x y z
N MET A 1 7.43 6.59 21.54
CA MET A 1 6.20 5.82 21.88
C MET A 1 6.01 4.83 20.74
N ARG A 2 6.18 3.53 21.01
CA ARG A 2 6.46 2.45 20.02
C ARG A 2 5.29 2.18 19.08
N LEU A 3 5.43 2.57 17.81
CA LEU A 3 4.51 2.21 16.73
C LEU A 3 4.71 0.75 16.26
N ASP A 4 5.89 0.21 16.53
CA ASP A 4 6.32 -1.18 16.35
C ASP A 4 5.58 -2.17 17.27
N ALA A 5 5.22 -1.76 18.49
CA ALA A 5 4.41 -2.57 19.40
C ALA A 5 2.94 -2.65 18.95
N LEU A 6 2.40 -1.55 18.41
CA LEU A 6 1.01 -1.46 17.97
C LEU A 6 0.79 -2.22 16.63
N PHE A 7 1.77 -2.19 15.71
CA PHE A 7 1.73 -3.00 14.48
C PHE A 7 1.97 -4.50 14.75
N GLY A 8 2.79 -4.83 15.75
CA GLY A 8 2.96 -6.19 16.27
C GLY A 8 1.66 -6.75 16.86
N ASP A 9 0.91 -5.97 17.63
CA ASP A 9 -0.40 -6.39 18.18
C ASP A 9 -1.51 -6.48 17.12
N ILE A 10 -1.48 -5.68 16.05
CA ILE A 10 -2.47 -5.72 14.96
C ILE A 10 -2.28 -6.95 14.04
N SER A 11 -1.04 -7.35 13.76
CA SER A 11 -0.75 -8.62 13.08
C SER A 11 -1.14 -9.85 13.92
N MET A 12 -1.32 -9.64 15.23
CA MET A 12 -1.57 -10.65 16.25
C MET A 12 -3.02 -10.59 16.74
N ILE A 13 -4.00 -10.65 15.82
CA ILE A 13 -5.34 -11.13 16.20
C ILE A 13 -5.17 -12.59 16.64
N ARG A 14 -4.92 -12.76 17.94
CA ARG A 14 -4.58 -13.98 18.70
C ARG A 14 -4.92 -15.29 17.96
N GLY A 15 -3.88 -15.93 17.42
CA GLY A 15 -3.91 -17.35 17.04
C GLY A 15 -4.48 -17.72 15.66
N ILE A 16 -4.86 -16.75 14.83
CA ILE A 16 -5.30 -17.02 13.45
C ILE A 16 -4.10 -17.14 12.50
N ASN A 17 -4.17 -18.11 11.58
CA ASN A 17 -3.13 -18.37 10.59
C ASN A 17 -2.97 -17.15 9.64
N PRO A 18 -1.75 -16.62 9.42
CA PRO A 18 -1.50 -15.44 8.58
C PRO A 18 -2.10 -15.56 7.17
N VAL A 19 -2.20 -16.78 6.65
CA VAL A 19 -2.81 -17.08 5.34
C VAL A 19 -4.29 -16.67 5.31
N TRP A 20 -5.04 -16.91 6.38
CA TRP A 20 -6.46 -16.57 6.45
C TRP A 20 -6.69 -15.06 6.55
N GLN A 21 -5.83 -14.35 7.28
CA GLN A 21 -5.86 -12.88 7.34
C GLN A 21 -5.57 -12.25 5.98
N ALA A 22 -4.55 -12.74 5.28
CA ALA A 22 -4.22 -12.28 3.93
C ALA A 22 -5.36 -12.54 2.94
N LEU A 23 -6.05 -13.69 3.07
CA LEU A 23 -7.18 -14.04 2.22
C LEU A 23 -8.38 -13.10 2.45
N VAL A 24 -8.76 -12.85 3.70
CA VAL A 24 -9.84 -11.91 4.02
C VAL A 24 -9.49 -10.48 3.59
N ALA A 25 -8.25 -10.04 3.81
CA ALA A 25 -7.77 -8.74 3.35
C ALA A 25 -7.84 -8.63 1.82
N GLY A 26 -7.40 -9.66 1.08
CA GLY A 26 -7.49 -9.72 -0.38
C GLY A 26 -8.93 -9.70 -0.91
N CYS A 27 -9.81 -10.50 -0.32
CA CYS A 27 -11.24 -10.50 -0.66
C CYS A 27 -11.88 -9.13 -0.41
N PHE A 28 -11.50 -8.45 0.69
CA PHE A 28 -11.95 -7.10 0.97
C PHE A 28 -11.46 -6.11 -0.09
N THR A 29 -10.18 -6.14 -0.47
CA THR A 29 -9.63 -5.28 -1.54
C THR A 29 -10.35 -5.47 -2.86
N TRP A 30 -10.63 -6.71 -3.27
CA TRP A 30 -11.43 -6.98 -4.47
C TRP A 30 -12.87 -6.49 -4.34
N GLY A 31 -13.48 -6.63 -3.17
CA GLY A 31 -14.80 -6.07 -2.87
C GLY A 31 -14.83 -4.55 -3.04
N VAL A 32 -13.85 -3.83 -2.52
CA VAL A 32 -13.73 -2.38 -2.67
C VAL A 32 -13.55 -1.98 -4.14
N THR A 33 -12.75 -2.72 -4.91
CA THR A 33 -12.60 -2.49 -6.36
C THR A 33 -13.91 -2.71 -7.12
N ALA A 34 -14.65 -3.78 -6.80
CA ALA A 34 -15.95 -4.06 -7.40
C ALA A 34 -17.00 -2.99 -7.06
N LEU A 35 -17.00 -2.50 -5.81
CA LEU A 35 -17.83 -1.38 -5.40
C LEU A 35 -17.45 -0.10 -6.13
N GLY A 36 -16.15 0.21 -6.26
CA GLY A 36 -15.66 1.36 -7.01
C GLY A 36 -16.05 1.32 -8.50
N SER A 37 -15.97 0.15 -9.15
CA SER A 37 -16.37 -0.01 -10.55
C SER A 37 -17.88 0.01 -10.76
N SER A 38 -18.68 -0.36 -9.75
CA SER A 38 -20.14 -0.30 -9.83
C SER A 38 -20.69 1.12 -10.03
N LEU A 39 -19.95 2.16 -9.60
CA LEU A 39 -20.30 3.57 -9.84
C LEU A 39 -20.35 3.93 -11.34
N VAL A 40 -19.65 3.18 -12.20
CA VAL A 40 -19.65 3.40 -13.66
C VAL A 40 -21.03 3.14 -14.27
N PHE A 41 -21.86 2.27 -13.68
CA PHE A 41 -23.22 2.02 -14.16
C PHE A 41 -24.17 3.21 -13.93
N VAL A 42 -23.87 4.07 -12.95
CA VAL A 42 -24.64 5.29 -12.65
C VAL A 42 -24.10 6.49 -13.44
N MET A 43 -22.79 6.57 -13.64
CA MET A 43 -22.14 7.61 -14.47
C MET A 43 -22.20 7.26 -15.97
N LYS A 44 -23.34 7.53 -16.61
CA LYS A 44 -23.52 7.33 -18.07
C LYS A 44 -22.72 8.29 -18.96
N HIS A 45 -22.18 9.38 -18.40
CA HIS A 45 -21.40 10.39 -19.14
C HIS A 45 -19.96 10.44 -18.62
N GLN A 46 -19.03 10.02 -19.46
CA GLN A 46 -17.59 10.01 -19.17
C GLN A 46 -17.07 11.45 -19.11
N ASN A 47 -17.02 12.06 -17.92
CA ASN A 47 -16.43 13.37 -17.73
C ASN A 47 -14.91 13.21 -17.55
N ARG A 48 -14.12 13.54 -18.58
CA ARG A 48 -12.65 13.40 -18.58
C ARG A 48 -12.00 13.96 -17.30
N LYS A 49 -12.50 15.09 -16.78
CA LYS A 49 -12.02 15.68 -15.53
C LYS A 49 -12.16 14.76 -14.31
N LEU A 50 -13.25 13.99 -14.23
CA LEU A 50 -13.46 13.06 -13.12
C LEU A 50 -12.54 11.84 -13.20
N LEU A 51 -12.26 11.34 -14.42
CA LEU A 51 -11.29 10.27 -14.59
C LEU A 51 -9.88 10.74 -14.27
N ASP A 52 -9.50 11.92 -14.77
CA ASP A 52 -8.19 12.53 -14.48
C ASP A 52 -8.01 12.74 -12.96
N LEU A 53 -9.08 13.14 -12.25
CA LEU A 53 -9.09 13.23 -10.79
C LEU A 53 -8.91 11.87 -10.12
N SER A 54 -9.63 10.83 -10.56
CA SER A 54 -9.52 9.48 -9.98
C SER A 54 -8.15 8.83 -10.23
N LEU A 55 -7.58 9.04 -11.43
CA LEU A 55 -6.24 8.58 -11.80
C LEU A 55 -5.17 9.32 -10.99
N GLY A 56 -5.30 10.63 -10.83
CA GLY A 56 -4.42 11.44 -9.98
C GLY A 56 -4.50 11.03 -8.50
N PHE A 57 -5.70 10.75 -7.99
CA PHE A 57 -5.89 10.25 -6.63
C PHE A 57 -5.22 8.88 -6.42
N ALA A 58 -5.43 7.94 -7.34
CA ALA A 58 -4.80 6.62 -7.29
C ALA A 58 -3.26 6.73 -7.33
N ALA A 59 -2.72 7.57 -8.22
CA ALA A 59 -1.28 7.83 -8.30
C ALA A 59 -0.73 8.46 -6.99
N GLY A 60 -1.47 9.37 -6.37
CA GLY A 60 -1.10 9.99 -5.09
C GLY A 60 -1.06 8.99 -3.94
N VAL A 61 -2.11 8.16 -3.78
CA VAL A 61 -2.16 7.14 -2.72
C VAL A 61 -1.03 6.13 -2.86
N MET A 62 -0.75 5.67 -4.09
CA MET A 62 0.30 4.69 -4.35
C MET A 62 1.69 5.24 -4.04
N THR A 63 1.97 6.50 -4.39
CA THR A 63 3.28 7.11 -4.08
C THR A 63 3.46 7.32 -2.59
N ALA A 64 2.48 7.87 -1.89
CA ALA A 64 2.56 8.12 -0.44
C ALA A 64 2.78 6.83 0.37
N ALA A 65 2.05 5.76 0.04
CA ALA A 65 2.22 4.46 0.68
C ALA A 65 3.64 3.90 0.43
N SER A 66 4.15 4.00 -0.79
CA SER A 66 5.50 3.52 -1.12
C SER A 66 6.59 4.29 -0.38
N PHE A 67 6.47 5.61 -0.20
CA PHE A 67 7.47 6.42 0.52
C PHE A 67 7.50 6.13 2.03
N TRP A 68 6.35 6.13 2.69
CA TRP A 68 6.29 5.96 4.15
C TRP A 68 6.33 4.50 4.59
N SER A 69 5.66 3.59 3.86
CA SER A 69 5.53 2.19 4.28
C SER A 69 6.62 1.28 3.71
N LEU A 70 7.24 1.64 2.58
CA LEU A 70 8.30 0.83 1.96
C LEU A 70 9.67 1.53 1.98
N LEU A 71 9.78 2.76 1.49
CA LEU A 71 11.07 3.41 1.25
C LEU A 71 11.79 3.77 2.56
N ALA A 72 11.10 4.42 3.49
CA ALA A 72 11.66 4.77 4.80
C ALA A 72 12.20 3.54 5.57
N PRO A 73 11.43 2.44 5.74
CA PRO A 73 11.96 1.23 6.38
C PRO A 73 13.03 0.52 5.54
N ALA A 74 12.94 0.53 4.20
CA ALA A 74 13.95 -0.09 3.35
C ALA A 74 15.33 0.59 3.47
N ILE A 75 15.37 1.91 3.63
CA ILE A 75 16.61 2.66 3.85
C ILE A 75 17.22 2.28 5.21
N GLU A 76 16.42 2.21 6.29
CA GLU A 76 16.91 1.82 7.62
C GLU A 76 17.51 0.39 7.64
N ILE A 77 16.88 -0.56 6.93
CA ILE A 77 17.38 -1.94 6.82
C ILE A 77 18.67 -1.99 5.97
N SER A 78 18.73 -1.18 4.91
CA SER A 78 19.89 -1.14 4.01
C SER A 78 21.10 -0.46 4.66
N GLU A 79 20.90 0.58 5.47
CA GLU A 79 21.96 1.21 6.27
C GLU A 79 22.57 0.24 7.28
N LYS A 80 21.75 -0.59 7.92
CA LYS A 80 22.21 -1.64 8.86
C LYS A 80 23.03 -2.74 8.19
N THR A 81 22.82 -2.98 6.89
CA THR A 81 23.44 -4.11 6.16
C THR A 81 24.65 -3.69 5.33
N MET A 82 24.65 -2.47 4.79
CA MET A 82 25.60 -2.07 3.74
C MET A 82 26.14 -0.63 3.87
N GLY A 83 25.83 0.07 4.97
CA GLY A 83 26.37 1.41 5.27
C GLY A 83 26.10 2.43 4.15
N SER A 84 27.16 3.10 3.66
CA SER A 84 27.10 4.20 2.68
C SER A 84 26.52 3.82 1.29
N LEU A 85 26.43 2.52 0.96
CA LEU A 85 25.82 2.05 -0.30
C LEU A 85 24.35 1.65 -0.15
N ALA A 86 23.70 2.01 0.96
CA ALA A 86 22.28 1.71 1.23
C ALA A 86 21.31 2.26 0.16
N PHE A 87 21.70 3.32 -0.56
CA PHE A 87 20.87 3.87 -1.63
C PHE A 87 20.84 2.98 -2.89
N LEU A 88 21.84 2.11 -3.10
CA LEU A 88 21.96 1.30 -4.31
C LEU A 88 20.86 0.22 -4.43
N PRO A 89 20.63 -0.66 -3.44
CA PRO A 89 19.57 -1.67 -3.53
C PRO A 89 18.17 -1.04 -3.49
N VAL A 90 18.00 0.07 -2.78
CA VAL A 90 16.72 0.79 -2.70
C VAL A 90 16.41 1.48 -4.03
N ALA A 91 17.39 2.11 -4.69
CA ALA A 91 17.21 2.73 -6.01
C ALA A 91 16.96 1.69 -7.10
N VAL A 92 17.64 0.54 -7.07
CA VAL A 92 17.41 -0.56 -8.02
C VAL A 92 16.05 -1.23 -7.81
N GLY A 93 15.55 -1.31 -6.57
CA GLY A 93 14.23 -1.88 -6.28
C GLY A 93 13.04 -0.99 -6.62
N PHE A 94 13.27 0.32 -6.85
CA PHE A 94 12.24 1.31 -7.13
C PHE A 94 12.22 1.78 -8.60
N ALA A 95 13.29 1.52 -9.35
CA ALA A 95 13.44 1.83 -10.79
C ALA A 95 12.78 0.76 -11.66
#